data_AF-A0A7S3T7B6-F1
#
_entry.id   AF-A0A7S3T7B6-F1
#
_cell.length_a   1.000
_cell.length_b   1.000
_cell.length_c   1.000
_cell.angle_alpha   90.00
_cell.angle_beta   90.00
_cell.angle_gamma   90.00
#
_symmetry.space_group_name_H-M   'P 1'
#
loop_
_entity.id
_entity.type
_entity.pdbx_description
1 polymer ?
#
loop_
_entity_poly.entity_id
_entity_poly.type
_entity_poly.pdbx_seq_one_letter_code
_entity_poly.pdbx_strand_id
1 'polypeptide(L)'
;RESHALGAMAVAVRLVLLGAALAVAATLPSCETDTTEHCLAEGADMSSEGIEACLEALGEASRSEACNAYRKLIVGCAADYGRGGVCEDAHMNGETMACLIQRVAPEKLSDACRDSLPPVEEAKGLFGLYWKDGKRELSEDEVGELIGDELDTYLRWVKKKKGAKSQRGKERDYAVRTAKKASASKAIVSAAAAAARAAKAAGESVKGQQAAAQVAAETAADNAVKNDMTGTLKPFTRGNIKGFVADAMTQLKDEL
;
A
#
# COMPACT_ATOMS: atom_id res chain seq x y z
N ARG A 1 7.01 -60.85 4.07
CA ARG A 1 7.98 -59.77 3.83
C ARG A 1 7.65 -59.14 2.49
N GLU A 2 6.48 -58.51 2.35
CA GLU A 2 6.12 -57.19 2.90
C GLU A 2 7.06 -56.09 2.38
N SER A 3 6.44 -55.03 1.84
CA SER A 3 7.03 -53.72 1.50
C SER A 3 7.13 -53.36 0.01
N HIS A 4 6.09 -53.59 -0.80
CA HIS A 4 6.02 -52.96 -2.14
C HIS A 4 4.63 -52.41 -2.51
N ALA A 5 3.81 -52.02 -1.53
CA ALA A 5 2.47 -51.46 -1.79
C ALA A 5 2.22 -50.05 -1.18
N LEU A 6 3.24 -49.41 -0.60
CA LEU A 6 3.09 -48.13 0.13
C LEU A 6 3.73 -46.91 -0.57
N GLY A 7 4.44 -47.11 -1.68
CA GLY A 7 5.20 -46.02 -2.33
C GLY A 7 4.42 -45.20 -3.37
N ALA A 8 3.38 -45.75 -3.99
CA ALA A 8 2.71 -45.12 -5.13
C ALA A 8 1.58 -44.16 -4.74
N MET A 9 1.03 -44.28 -3.53
CA MET A 9 -0.10 -43.45 -3.09
C MET A 9 0.33 -42.10 -2.48
N ALA A 10 1.59 -41.97 -2.03
CA ALA A 10 2.07 -40.75 -1.38
C ALA A 10 2.52 -39.64 -2.36
N VAL A 11 2.81 -40.00 -3.62
CA VAL A 11 3.27 -39.03 -4.63
C VAL A 11 2.08 -38.37 -5.36
N ALA A 12 0.96 -39.10 -5.52
CA ALA A 12 -0.24 -38.56 -6.15
C ALA A 12 -0.98 -37.54 -5.25
N VAL A 13 -0.92 -37.70 -3.93
CA VAL A 13 -1.62 -36.80 -2.98
C VAL A 13 -0.86 -35.47 -2.77
N ARG A 14 0.46 -35.43 -3.01
CA ARG A 14 1.25 -34.20 -2.89
C ARG A 14 1.22 -33.29 -4.12
N LEU A 15 0.77 -33.78 -5.26
CA LEU A 15 0.63 -32.98 -6.49
C LEU A 15 -0.77 -32.36 -6.67
N VAL A 16 -1.76 -32.75 -5.85
CA VAL A 16 -3.10 -32.14 -5.85
C VAL A 16 -3.21 -30.99 -4.82
N LEU A 17 -2.23 -30.84 -3.92
CA LEU A 17 -2.18 -29.77 -2.91
C LEU A 17 -1.29 -28.57 -3.30
N LEU A 18 -0.76 -28.55 -4.53
CA LEU A 18 0.02 -27.42 -5.07
C LEU A 18 -0.78 -26.57 -6.09
N GLY A 19 -2.11 -26.62 -6.02
CA GLY A 19 -3.01 -25.91 -6.95
C GLY A 19 -3.93 -24.85 -6.31
N ALA A 20 -3.76 -24.50 -5.03
CA ALA A 20 -4.68 -23.59 -4.33
C ALA A 20 -3.98 -22.67 -3.33
N ALA A 21 -2.88 -22.04 -3.72
CA ALA A 21 -2.20 -21.01 -2.91
C ALA A 21 -1.82 -19.75 -3.70
N LEU A 22 -2.49 -19.49 -4.82
CA LEU A 22 -2.83 -18.11 -5.16
C LEU A 22 -4.10 -17.80 -4.38
N ALA A 23 -3.94 -17.60 -3.07
CA ALA A 23 -4.86 -16.75 -2.35
C ALA A 23 -4.64 -15.36 -2.95
N VAL A 24 -5.32 -15.10 -4.07
CA VAL A 24 -5.62 -13.74 -4.48
C VAL A 24 -6.28 -13.17 -3.24
N ALA A 25 -5.56 -12.30 -2.54
CA ALA A 25 -6.17 -11.43 -1.55
C ALA A 25 -7.38 -10.85 -2.26
N ALA A 26 -8.58 -11.27 -1.85
CA ALA A 26 -9.81 -10.87 -2.51
C ALA A 26 -10.00 -9.41 -2.14
N THR A 27 -9.42 -8.54 -2.97
CA THR A 27 -9.70 -7.12 -3.04
C THR A 27 -11.21 -6.94 -3.16
N LEU A 28 -11.73 -5.79 -2.70
CA LEU A 28 -13.14 -5.44 -2.87
C LEU A 28 -13.56 -5.74 -4.32
N PRO A 29 -14.75 -6.31 -4.56
CA PRO A 29 -15.20 -6.62 -5.92
C PRO A 29 -15.07 -5.34 -6.75
N SER A 30 -14.48 -5.45 -7.94
CA SER A 30 -14.19 -4.31 -8.80
C SER A 30 -14.34 -4.69 -10.27
N CYS A 31 -14.55 -3.69 -11.11
CA CYS A 31 -14.52 -3.84 -12.57
C CYS A 31 -13.21 -3.32 -13.18
N GLU A 32 -12.15 -3.10 -12.41
CA GLU A 32 -10.94 -2.41 -12.88
C GLU A 32 -10.25 -3.17 -14.01
N THR A 33 -10.14 -4.49 -13.89
CA THR A 33 -9.57 -5.37 -14.92
C THR A 33 -10.40 -5.30 -16.20
N ASP A 34 -11.70 -5.55 -16.13
CA ASP A 34 -12.62 -5.48 -17.28
C ASP A 34 -12.62 -4.09 -17.94
N THR A 35 -12.60 -3.02 -17.12
CA THR A 35 -12.54 -1.63 -17.61
C THR A 35 -11.26 -1.42 -18.40
N THR A 36 -10.12 -1.84 -17.86
CA THR A 36 -8.81 -1.66 -18.49
C THR A 36 -8.70 -2.44 -19.79
N GLU A 37 -9.20 -3.68 -19.82
CA GLU A 37 -9.07 -4.58 -20.96
C GLU A 37 -10.05 -4.24 -22.10
N HIS A 38 -11.22 -3.67 -21.79
CA HIS A 38 -12.30 -3.54 -22.76
C HIS A 38 -12.81 -2.12 -22.99
N CYS A 39 -12.66 -1.21 -22.01
CA CYS A 39 -13.32 0.09 -22.03
C CYS A 39 -12.38 1.29 -22.19
N LEU A 40 -11.05 1.10 -22.14
CA LEU A 40 -10.05 2.17 -22.24
C LEU A 40 -9.36 2.24 -23.62
N ALA A 41 -10.13 2.20 -24.71
CA ALA A 41 -9.62 2.33 -26.08
C ALA A 41 -9.46 3.79 -26.54
N GLU A 42 -8.67 4.02 -27.59
CA GLU A 42 -8.51 5.35 -28.18
C GLU A 42 -9.86 5.84 -28.75
N GLY A 43 -10.35 6.99 -28.25
CA GLY A 43 -11.67 7.54 -28.59
C GLY A 43 -12.82 7.02 -27.72
N ALA A 44 -12.55 6.22 -26.69
CA ALA A 44 -13.56 5.79 -25.73
C ALA A 44 -14.05 6.95 -24.84
N ASP A 45 -15.32 6.90 -24.46
CA ASP A 45 -15.90 7.81 -23.47
C ASP A 45 -15.43 7.38 -22.06
N MET A 46 -14.45 8.11 -21.54
CA MET A 46 -13.86 7.88 -20.22
C MET A 46 -14.63 8.55 -19.07
N SER A 47 -15.83 9.09 -19.32
CA SER A 47 -16.74 9.49 -18.25
C SER A 47 -17.24 8.28 -17.46
N SER A 48 -17.74 8.51 -16.25
CA SER A 48 -18.32 7.43 -15.43
C SER A 48 -19.50 6.78 -16.15
N GLU A 49 -20.34 7.57 -16.82
CA GLU A 49 -21.47 7.11 -17.62
C GLU A 49 -21.02 6.30 -18.85
N GLY A 50 -19.95 6.74 -19.53
CA GLY A 50 -19.37 6.03 -20.68
C GLY A 50 -18.76 4.68 -20.30
N ILE A 51 -18.05 4.62 -19.18
CA ILE A 51 -17.47 3.37 -18.64
C ILE A 51 -18.57 2.41 -18.22
N GLU A 52 -19.62 2.89 -17.53
CA GLU A 52 -20.76 2.06 -17.14
C GLU A 52 -21.49 1.49 -18.37
N ALA A 53 -21.75 2.30 -19.39
CA ALA A 53 -22.36 1.86 -20.64
C ALA A 53 -21.52 0.80 -21.36
N CYS A 54 -20.19 0.96 -21.38
CA CYS A 54 -19.27 -0.05 -21.93
C CYS A 54 -19.37 -1.38 -21.17
N LEU A 55 -19.28 -1.34 -19.84
CA LEU A 55 -19.38 -2.53 -19.00
C LEU A 55 -20.75 -3.20 -19.11
N GLU A 56 -21.82 -2.46 -19.34
CA GLU A 56 -23.15 -3.02 -19.62
C GLU A 56 -23.20 -3.71 -20.97
N ALA A 57 -22.62 -3.11 -22.02
CA ALA A 57 -22.59 -3.67 -23.36
C ALA A 57 -21.79 -4.99 -23.46
N LEU A 58 -20.79 -5.19 -22.60
CA LEU A 58 -20.07 -6.47 -22.50
C LEU A 58 -21.00 -7.64 -22.11
N GLY A 59 -22.07 -7.36 -21.35
CA GLY A 59 -22.96 -8.38 -20.84
C GLY A 59 -22.34 -9.25 -19.74
N GLU A 60 -23.19 -9.99 -19.02
CA GLU A 60 -22.76 -10.75 -17.84
C GLU A 60 -21.78 -11.89 -18.17
N ALA A 61 -21.95 -12.54 -19.32
CA ALA A 61 -21.13 -13.69 -19.73
C ALA A 61 -19.68 -13.34 -20.12
N SER A 62 -19.42 -12.08 -20.47
CA SER A 62 -18.09 -11.61 -20.89
C SER A 62 -17.35 -10.83 -19.81
N ARG A 63 -18.02 -10.49 -18.70
CA ARG A 63 -17.38 -9.84 -17.55
C ARG A 63 -16.80 -10.86 -16.59
N SER A 64 -15.74 -10.47 -15.90
CA SER A 64 -15.20 -11.22 -14.78
C SER A 64 -16.24 -11.41 -13.67
N GLU A 65 -16.08 -12.47 -12.89
CA GLU A 65 -16.92 -12.74 -11.72
C GLU A 65 -16.86 -11.59 -10.71
N ALA A 66 -15.68 -10.99 -10.51
CA ALA A 66 -15.48 -9.84 -9.65
C ALA A 66 -16.28 -8.61 -10.13
N CYS A 67 -16.30 -8.34 -11.44
CA CYS A 67 -17.05 -7.22 -11.99
C CYS A 67 -18.57 -7.46 -11.95
N ASN A 68 -19.02 -8.70 -12.18
CA ASN A 68 -20.43 -9.06 -12.01
C ASN A 68 -20.88 -8.93 -10.55
N ALA A 69 -20.06 -9.36 -9.59
CA ALA A 69 -20.31 -9.17 -8.17
C ALA A 69 -20.36 -7.68 -7.78
N TYR A 70 -19.42 -6.88 -8.30
CA TYR A 70 -19.41 -5.42 -8.10
C TYR A 70 -20.69 -4.78 -8.62
N ARG A 71 -21.11 -5.08 -9.85
CA ARG A 71 -22.33 -4.51 -10.44
C ARG A 71 -23.58 -4.93 -9.70
N LYS A 72 -23.70 -6.20 -9.31
CA LYS A 72 -24.84 -6.67 -8.50
C LYS A 72 -24.95 -5.85 -7.20
N LEU A 73 -23.82 -5.61 -6.54
CA LEU A 73 -23.77 -4.83 -5.31
C LEU A 73 -24.15 -3.36 -5.53
N ILE A 74 -23.58 -2.69 -6.53
CA ILE A 74 -23.91 -1.29 -6.84
C ILE A 74 -25.39 -1.15 -7.19
N VAL A 75 -25.96 -2.04 -8.01
CA VAL A 75 -27.39 -1.97 -8.35
C VAL A 75 -28.27 -2.24 -7.13
N GLY A 76 -27.97 -3.28 -6.35
CA GLY A 76 -28.75 -3.66 -5.18
C GLY A 76 -28.74 -2.61 -4.07
N CYS A 77 -27.65 -1.86 -3.95
CA CYS A 77 -27.47 -0.85 -2.91
C CYS A 77 -27.78 0.59 -3.35
N ALA A 78 -28.39 0.80 -4.52
CA ALA A 78 -28.65 2.13 -5.08
C ALA A 78 -29.41 3.07 -4.14
N ALA A 79 -30.35 2.55 -3.37
CA ALA A 79 -31.09 3.33 -2.38
C ALA A 79 -30.22 3.77 -1.19
N ASP A 80 -29.21 2.98 -0.83
CA ASP A 80 -28.37 3.22 0.34
C ASP A 80 -27.27 4.25 0.06
N TYR A 81 -26.77 4.37 -1.16
CA TYR A 81 -25.82 5.43 -1.54
C TYR A 81 -26.45 6.60 -2.32
N GLY A 82 -27.71 6.48 -2.71
CA GLY A 82 -28.51 7.56 -3.29
C GLY A 82 -28.96 8.59 -2.26
N ARG A 83 -29.68 9.62 -2.72
CA ARG A 83 -30.15 10.73 -1.88
C ARG A 83 -31.02 10.25 -0.71
N GLY A 84 -30.64 10.62 0.51
CA GLY A 84 -31.28 10.19 1.76
C GLY A 84 -30.85 8.81 2.26
N GLY A 85 -29.94 8.14 1.55
CA GLY A 85 -29.39 6.85 1.90
C GLY A 85 -28.32 6.94 2.99
N VAL A 86 -28.14 5.85 3.74
CA VAL A 86 -27.17 5.76 4.85
C VAL A 86 -25.70 5.92 4.43
N CYS A 87 -25.43 5.80 3.14
CA CYS A 87 -24.12 5.94 2.50
C CYS A 87 -24.02 7.12 1.52
N GLU A 88 -25.00 8.02 1.46
CA GLU A 88 -24.99 9.20 0.57
C GLU A 88 -23.71 10.03 0.71
N ASP A 89 -23.38 10.43 1.94
CA ASP A 89 -22.19 11.25 2.22
C ASP A 89 -20.91 10.53 1.79
N ALA A 90 -20.83 9.21 1.98
CA ALA A 90 -19.66 8.43 1.59
C ALA A 90 -19.55 8.32 0.06
N HIS A 91 -20.68 8.17 -0.64
CA HIS A 91 -20.74 8.14 -2.09
C HIS A 91 -20.24 9.44 -2.72
N MET A 92 -20.70 10.58 -2.21
CA MET A 92 -20.24 11.91 -2.65
C MET A 92 -18.73 12.13 -2.44
N ASN A 93 -18.10 11.37 -1.53
CA ASN A 93 -16.67 11.42 -1.26
C ASN A 93 -15.87 10.32 -1.98
N GLY A 94 -16.51 9.54 -2.87
CA GLY A 94 -15.86 8.42 -3.57
C GLY A 94 -15.58 7.20 -2.69
N GLU A 95 -16.26 7.08 -1.55
CA GLU A 95 -16.08 6.02 -0.55
C GLU A 95 -17.30 5.07 -0.48
N THR A 96 -18.05 4.95 -1.59
CA THR A 96 -19.29 4.15 -1.70
C THR A 96 -19.10 2.73 -1.19
N MET A 97 -18.12 2.02 -1.75
CA MET A 97 -17.85 0.61 -1.43
C MET A 97 -17.40 0.43 0.00
N ALA A 98 -16.57 1.36 0.49
CA ALA A 98 -16.18 1.39 1.88
C ALA A 98 -17.40 1.59 2.80
N CYS A 99 -18.41 2.35 2.38
CA CYS A 99 -19.60 2.52 3.19
C CYS A 99 -20.49 1.27 3.24
N LEU A 100 -20.86 0.76 2.05
CA LEU A 100 -21.78 -0.36 1.89
C LEU A 100 -21.22 -1.65 2.49
N ILE A 101 -19.94 -1.91 2.25
CA ILE A 101 -19.30 -3.14 2.73
C ILE A 101 -18.74 -2.90 4.14
N GLN A 102 -18.11 -1.76 4.43
CA GLN A 102 -17.22 -1.65 5.61
C GLN A 102 -17.67 -0.70 6.72
N ARG A 103 -18.66 0.20 6.55
CA ARG A 103 -18.95 1.24 7.57
C ARG A 103 -20.34 1.16 8.17
N VAL A 104 -21.29 0.63 7.41
CA VAL A 104 -22.70 0.52 7.79
C VAL A 104 -22.98 -0.93 8.16
N ALA A 105 -23.57 -1.14 9.34
CA ALA A 105 -23.96 -2.48 9.76
C ALA A 105 -25.07 -3.01 8.82
N PRO A 106 -25.08 -4.30 8.46
CA PRO A 106 -26.03 -4.82 7.47
C PRO A 106 -27.49 -4.46 7.78
N GLU A 107 -27.90 -4.49 9.05
CA GLU A 107 -29.24 -4.13 9.51
C GLU A 107 -29.65 -2.66 9.29
N LYS A 108 -28.71 -1.79 8.94
CA LYS A 108 -28.95 -0.39 8.58
C LYS A 108 -29.08 -0.18 7.07
N LEU A 109 -28.76 -1.19 6.27
CA LEU A 109 -28.91 -1.18 4.82
C LEU A 109 -30.31 -1.64 4.42
N SER A 110 -30.76 -1.22 3.24
CA SER A 110 -31.99 -1.74 2.65
C SER A 110 -31.95 -3.26 2.43
N ASP A 111 -33.12 -3.90 2.40
CA ASP A 111 -33.25 -5.34 2.16
C ASP A 111 -32.56 -5.75 0.84
N ALA A 112 -32.76 -4.95 -0.22
CA ALA A 112 -32.15 -5.17 -1.53
C ALA A 112 -30.61 -5.10 -1.48
N CYS A 113 -30.07 -4.18 -0.68
CA CYS A 113 -28.63 -4.06 -0.51
C CYS A 113 -28.08 -5.24 0.28
N ARG A 114 -28.75 -5.65 1.37
CA ARG A 114 -28.36 -6.82 2.16
C ARG A 114 -28.30 -8.10 1.34
N ASP A 115 -29.26 -8.32 0.46
CA ASP A 115 -29.30 -9.49 -0.44
C ASP A 115 -28.20 -9.48 -1.52
N SER A 116 -27.59 -8.30 -1.73
CA SER A 116 -26.53 -8.07 -2.71
C SER A 116 -25.14 -8.03 -2.08
N LEU A 117 -25.04 -8.00 -0.75
CA LEU A 117 -23.76 -8.06 -0.03
C LEU A 117 -23.15 -9.47 -0.12
N PRO A 118 -21.80 -9.56 -0.16
CA PRO A 118 -21.13 -10.85 -0.01
C PRO A 118 -21.40 -11.44 1.39
N PRO A 119 -21.47 -12.79 1.52
CA PRO A 119 -21.63 -13.46 2.81
C PRO A 119 -20.52 -13.08 3.82
N VAL A 120 -20.89 -12.92 5.10
CA VAL A 120 -19.96 -12.49 6.17
C VAL A 120 -18.77 -13.44 6.34
N GLU A 121 -18.98 -14.75 6.16
CA GLU A 121 -17.93 -15.78 6.28
C GLU A 121 -16.90 -15.75 5.14
N GLU A 122 -17.22 -15.08 4.03
CA GLU A 122 -16.33 -14.93 2.88
C GLU A 122 -15.55 -13.61 2.92
N ALA A 123 -15.89 -12.74 3.86
CA ALA A 123 -15.40 -11.39 3.89
C ALA A 123 -14.02 -11.30 4.55
N LYS A 124 -13.01 -11.02 3.72
CA LYS A 124 -11.58 -10.93 4.07
C LYS A 124 -11.10 -9.47 3.96
N GLY A 125 -9.82 -9.21 4.22
CA GLY A 125 -9.25 -7.87 4.13
C GLY A 125 -9.80 -6.91 5.18
N LEU A 126 -10.02 -5.64 4.82
CA LEU A 126 -10.43 -4.62 5.79
C LEU A 126 -11.79 -4.94 6.44
N PHE A 127 -12.70 -5.66 5.77
CA PHE A 127 -13.97 -6.07 6.37
C PHE A 127 -13.79 -7.05 7.54
N GLY A 128 -13.01 -8.11 7.33
CA GLY A 128 -12.79 -9.16 8.33
C GLY A 128 -11.96 -8.69 9.53
N LEU A 129 -10.99 -7.80 9.28
CA LEU A 129 -10.08 -7.30 10.31
C LEU A 129 -10.70 -6.20 11.18
N TYR A 130 -11.56 -5.36 10.60
CA TYR A 130 -11.90 -4.08 11.20
C TYR A 130 -13.17 -4.08 12.06
N TRP A 131 -14.04 -5.07 11.87
CA TRP A 131 -15.38 -5.07 12.48
C TRP A 131 -15.73 -6.25 13.35
N LYS A 132 -14.85 -7.24 13.52
CA LYS A 132 -15.07 -8.21 14.59
C LYS A 132 -15.10 -7.55 15.98
N ASP A 133 -14.36 -6.45 16.16
CA ASP A 133 -14.21 -5.74 17.45
C ASP A 133 -14.60 -4.25 17.43
N GLY A 134 -15.38 -3.77 16.44
CA GLY A 134 -15.98 -2.43 16.47
C GLY A 134 -15.03 -1.24 16.20
N LYS A 135 -14.41 -1.18 15.02
CA LYS A 135 -13.61 -0.02 14.55
C LYS A 135 -12.39 0.28 15.46
N ARG A 136 -11.74 -0.76 15.97
CA ARG A 136 -10.44 -0.62 16.65
C ARG A 136 -9.34 -0.23 15.65
N GLU A 137 -8.24 0.34 16.14
CA GLU A 137 -7.05 0.45 15.29
C GLU A 137 -6.49 -0.95 15.03
N LEU A 138 -6.09 -1.22 13.79
CA LEU A 138 -5.44 -2.46 13.40
C LEU A 138 -3.97 -2.43 13.85
N SER A 139 -3.43 -3.60 14.23
CA SER A 139 -2.00 -3.77 14.52
C SER A 139 -1.15 -3.62 13.26
N GLU A 140 0.17 -3.47 13.40
CA GLU A 140 1.06 -3.35 12.23
C GLU A 140 1.01 -4.59 11.33
N ASP A 141 0.87 -5.78 11.92
CA ASP A 141 0.73 -7.05 11.18
C ASP A 141 -0.59 -7.09 10.40
N GLU A 142 -1.70 -6.68 11.03
CA GLU A 142 -3.03 -6.62 10.38
C GLU A 142 -3.08 -5.56 9.26
N VAL A 143 -2.34 -4.45 9.40
CA VAL A 143 -2.20 -3.44 8.34
C VAL A 143 -1.36 -3.99 7.19
N GLY A 144 -0.35 -4.81 7.47
CA GLY A 144 0.47 -5.47 6.46
C GLY A 144 -0.28 -6.47 5.58
N GLU A 145 -1.45 -6.94 6.05
CA GLU A 145 -2.36 -7.79 5.28
C GLU A 145 -3.27 -7.00 4.31
N LEU A 146 -3.39 -5.67 4.48
CA LEU A 146 -4.19 -4.81 3.60
C LEU A 146 -3.39 -4.40 2.35
N ILE A 147 -4.03 -4.46 1.18
CA ILE A 147 -3.43 -4.06 -0.09
C ILE A 147 -4.32 -3.11 -0.89
N GLY A 148 -3.70 -2.29 -1.73
CA GLY A 148 -4.41 -1.38 -2.66
C GLY A 148 -5.40 -0.45 -1.96
N ASP A 149 -6.63 -0.42 -2.46
CA ASP A 149 -7.71 0.45 -1.99
C ASP A 149 -8.11 0.21 -0.53
N GLU A 150 -7.89 -1.00 0.00
CA GLU A 150 -8.17 -1.32 1.39
C GLU A 150 -7.22 -0.59 2.34
N LEU A 151 -5.93 -0.57 1.98
CA LEU A 151 -4.90 0.15 2.74
C LEU A 151 -5.16 1.66 2.68
N ASP A 152 -5.46 2.22 1.50
CA ASP A 152 -5.77 3.65 1.37
C ASP A 152 -7.03 4.03 2.19
N THR A 153 -8.07 3.19 2.12
CA THR A 153 -9.30 3.38 2.88
C THR A 153 -9.04 3.36 4.40
N TYR A 154 -8.26 2.40 4.89
CA TYR A 154 -7.86 2.35 6.30
C TYR A 154 -7.07 3.59 6.72
N LEU A 155 -6.06 3.98 5.95
CA LEU A 155 -5.21 5.14 6.25
C LEU A 155 -5.99 6.45 6.26
N ARG A 156 -6.95 6.64 5.34
CA ARG A 156 -7.87 7.79 5.33
C ARG A 156 -8.74 7.83 6.57
N TRP A 157 -9.30 6.69 6.97
CA TRP A 157 -10.07 6.65 8.20
C TRP A 157 -9.22 6.93 9.44
N VAL A 158 -8.01 6.35 9.57
CA VAL A 158 -7.12 6.61 10.70
C VAL A 158 -6.80 8.11 10.78
N LYS A 159 -6.53 8.73 9.64
CA LYS A 159 -6.30 10.17 9.53
C LYS A 159 -7.52 11.00 9.95
N LYS A 160 -8.73 10.57 9.58
CA LYS A 160 -10.00 11.22 9.96
C LYS A 160 -10.32 11.03 11.45
N LYS A 161 -10.14 9.82 11.99
CA LYS A 161 -10.36 9.48 13.42
C LYS A 161 -9.39 10.20 14.35
N LYS A 162 -8.11 10.27 13.97
CA LYS A 162 -7.07 10.94 14.77
C LYS A 162 -7.20 12.48 14.76
N GLY A 163 -8.07 13.03 13.91
CA GLY A 163 -8.32 14.47 13.81
C GLY A 163 -7.07 15.27 13.41
N ALA A 164 -7.17 16.60 13.47
CA ALA A 164 -5.99 17.44 13.33
C ALA A 164 -5.02 17.15 14.49
N LYS A 165 -3.78 16.76 14.16
CA LYS A 165 -2.74 16.52 15.17
C LYS A 165 -2.63 17.72 16.10
N SER A 166 -2.69 17.47 17.40
CA SER A 166 -2.45 18.50 18.42
C SER A 166 -1.06 19.14 18.20
N GLN A 167 -0.90 20.39 18.64
CA GLN A 167 0.37 21.11 18.51
C GLN A 167 1.55 20.30 19.10
N ARG A 168 1.34 19.70 20.27
CA ARG A 168 2.28 18.78 20.92
C ARG A 168 2.60 17.54 20.07
N GLY A 169 1.62 17.01 19.34
CA GLY A 169 1.84 15.91 18.40
C GLY A 169 2.69 16.32 17.20
N LYS A 170 2.47 17.52 16.65
CA LYS A 170 3.29 18.08 15.56
C LYS A 170 4.73 18.32 16.01
N GLU A 171 4.92 18.85 17.21
CA GLU A 171 6.24 19.09 17.80
C GLU A 171 7.00 17.79 18.06
N ARG A 172 6.33 16.75 18.60
CA ARG A 172 6.92 15.42 18.77
C ARG A 172 7.34 14.82 17.43
N ASP A 173 6.47 14.85 16.42
CA ASP A 173 6.80 14.32 15.10
C ASP A 173 7.92 15.12 14.40
N TYR A 174 7.97 16.43 14.63
CA TYR A 174 9.11 17.25 14.21
C TYR A 174 10.39 16.83 14.92
N ALA A 175 10.38 16.65 16.24
CA ALA A 175 11.54 16.22 17.01
C ALA A 175 12.05 14.84 16.55
N VAL A 176 11.15 13.88 16.33
CA VAL A 176 11.49 12.55 15.82
C VAL A 176 12.11 12.63 14.43
N ARG A 177 11.51 13.40 13.51
CA ARG A 177 12.07 13.59 12.16
C ARG A 177 13.44 14.25 12.20
N THR A 178 13.61 15.26 13.04
CA THR A 178 14.89 15.97 13.20
C THR A 178 15.96 15.04 13.77
N ALA A 179 15.63 14.23 14.77
CA ALA A 179 16.55 13.24 15.33
C ALA A 179 16.94 12.16 14.31
N LYS A 180 15.96 11.62 13.57
CA LYS A 180 16.20 10.65 12.49
C LYS A 180 17.08 11.23 11.39
N LYS A 181 16.79 12.46 10.95
CA LYS A 181 17.60 13.16 9.95
C LYS A 181 19.02 13.37 10.45
N ALA A 182 19.22 13.80 11.69
CA ALA A 182 20.55 13.98 12.27
C ALA A 182 21.33 12.65 12.35
N SER A 183 20.67 11.56 12.74
CA SER A 183 21.27 10.22 12.78
C SER A 183 21.67 9.74 11.38
N ALA A 184 20.77 9.87 10.40
CA ALA A 184 21.03 9.51 9.01
C ALA A 184 22.16 10.37 8.42
N SER A 185 22.17 11.68 8.65
CA SER A 185 23.26 12.57 8.22
C SER A 185 24.61 12.15 8.77
N LYS A 186 24.71 11.77 10.05
CA LYS A 186 25.97 11.26 10.63
C LYS A 186 26.43 9.98 9.95
N ALA A 187 25.51 9.03 9.69
CA ALA A 187 25.83 7.79 9.00
C ALA A 187 26.29 8.04 7.56
N ILE A 188 25.64 8.95 6.83
CA ILE A 188 26.00 9.33 5.46
C ILE A 188 27.40 9.96 5.43
N VAL A 189 27.69 10.93 6.31
CA VAL A 189 29.01 11.56 6.41
C VAL A 189 30.08 10.52 6.76
N SER A 190 29.79 9.61 7.70
CA SER A 190 30.72 8.53 8.07
C SER A 190 31.02 7.58 6.91
N ALA A 191 30.00 7.19 6.14
CA ALA A 191 30.16 6.34 4.96
C ALA A 191 30.97 7.05 3.86
N ALA A 192 30.69 8.33 3.61
CA ALA A 192 31.42 9.16 2.68
C ALA A 192 32.90 9.32 3.08
N ALA A 193 33.17 9.57 4.37
CA ALA A 193 34.52 9.70 4.90
C ALA A 193 35.29 8.37 4.83
N ALA A 194 34.65 7.25 5.13
CA ALA A 194 35.26 5.92 4.99
C ALA A 194 35.65 5.63 3.53
N ALA A 195 34.77 5.93 2.57
CA ALA A 195 35.06 5.77 1.15
C ALA A 195 36.20 6.70 0.68
N ALA A 196 36.21 7.96 1.14
CA ALA A 196 37.28 8.90 0.84
C ALA A 196 38.64 8.45 1.39
N ARG A 197 38.67 7.92 2.63
CA ARG A 197 39.88 7.32 3.24
C ARG A 197 40.37 6.12 2.45
N ALA A 198 39.47 5.23 2.04
CA ALA A 198 39.83 4.05 1.24
C ALA A 198 40.43 4.46 -0.12
N ALA A 199 39.84 5.44 -0.80
CA ALA A 199 40.37 5.99 -2.04
C ALA A 199 41.76 6.63 -1.84
N LYS A 200 41.94 7.42 -0.75
CA LYS A 200 43.24 7.99 -0.40
C LYS A 200 44.30 6.91 -0.18
N ALA A 201 43.97 5.84 0.55
CA ALA A 201 44.87 4.71 0.79
C ALA A 201 45.23 3.96 -0.51
N ALA A 202 44.33 3.95 -1.50
CA ALA A 202 44.58 3.41 -2.84
C ALA A 202 45.41 4.34 -3.74
N GLY A 203 45.83 5.52 -3.26
CA GLY A 203 46.62 6.48 -4.03
C GLY A 203 45.81 7.38 -4.95
N GLU A 204 44.48 7.43 -4.80
CA GLU A 204 43.62 8.27 -5.63
C GLU A 204 43.87 9.77 -5.40
N SER A 205 43.70 10.53 -6.49
CA SER A 205 43.73 11.99 -6.44
C SER A 205 42.61 12.56 -5.55
N VAL A 206 42.72 13.82 -5.14
CA VAL A 206 41.66 14.50 -4.36
C VAL A 206 40.29 14.44 -5.07
N LYS A 207 40.28 14.52 -6.42
CA LYS A 207 39.05 14.34 -7.21
C LYS A 207 38.51 12.91 -7.12
N GLY A 208 39.38 11.91 -7.14
CA GLY A 208 39.00 10.49 -6.97
C GLY A 208 38.44 10.20 -5.58
N GLN A 209 39.04 10.78 -4.54
CA GLN A 209 38.53 10.71 -3.16
C GLN A 209 37.13 11.34 -3.04
N GLN A 210 36.93 12.52 -3.65
CA GLN A 210 35.65 13.21 -3.66
C GLN A 210 34.57 12.43 -4.43
N ALA A 211 34.92 11.78 -5.54
CA ALA A 211 34.00 10.93 -6.30
C ALA A 211 33.57 9.69 -5.50
N ALA A 212 34.52 9.02 -4.83
CA ALA A 212 34.22 7.89 -3.95
C ALA A 212 33.31 8.29 -2.77
N ALA A 213 33.58 9.44 -2.15
CA ALA A 213 32.73 10.01 -1.10
C ALA A 213 31.31 10.31 -1.60
N GLN A 214 31.17 10.85 -2.82
CA GLN A 214 29.88 11.16 -3.44
C GLN A 214 29.04 9.90 -3.64
N VAL A 215 29.60 8.85 -4.23
CA VAL A 215 28.88 7.58 -4.47
C VAL A 215 28.45 6.94 -3.15
N ALA A 216 29.32 6.94 -2.15
CA ALA A 216 29.00 6.40 -0.83
C ALA A 216 27.92 7.23 -0.11
N ALA A 217 27.96 8.56 -0.25
CA ALA A 217 26.95 9.43 0.33
C ALA A 217 25.56 9.24 -0.31
N GLU A 218 25.50 9.12 -1.64
CA GLU A 218 24.27 8.83 -2.38
C GLU A 218 23.69 7.48 -1.99
N THR A 219 24.52 6.43 -1.97
CA THR A 219 24.11 5.07 -1.58
C THR A 219 23.59 5.02 -0.14
N ALA A 220 24.31 5.67 0.79
CA ALA A 220 23.90 5.72 2.20
C ALA A 220 22.61 6.52 2.40
N ALA A 221 22.42 7.61 1.65
CA ALA A 221 21.21 8.42 1.69
C ALA A 221 19.99 7.63 1.18
N ASP A 222 20.14 6.91 0.07
CA ASP A 222 19.07 6.06 -0.48
C ASP A 222 18.72 4.91 0.47
N ASN A 223 19.73 4.27 1.08
CA ASN A 223 19.50 3.21 2.06
C ASN A 223 18.82 3.74 3.33
N ALA A 224 19.19 4.93 3.80
CA ALA A 224 18.56 5.54 4.98
C ALA A 224 17.07 5.81 4.77
N VAL A 225 16.66 6.18 3.54
CA VAL A 225 15.25 6.40 3.18
C VAL A 225 14.52 5.07 2.98
N LYS A 226 15.11 4.12 2.24
CA LYS A 226 14.52 2.79 1.98
C LYS A 226 14.31 1.99 3.26
N ASN A 227 15.22 2.10 4.22
CA ASN A 227 15.15 1.36 5.48
C ASN A 227 14.35 2.10 6.57
N ASP A 228 13.83 3.31 6.31
CA ASP A 228 12.91 3.97 7.24
C ASP A 228 11.50 3.39 7.10
N MET A 229 11.26 2.30 7.86
CA MET A 229 9.96 1.62 7.94
C MET A 229 8.80 2.55 8.37
N THR A 230 9.11 3.74 8.91
CA THR A 230 8.08 4.71 9.34
C THR A 230 7.67 5.71 8.26
N GLY A 231 8.40 5.77 7.12
CA GLY A 231 8.14 6.74 6.04
C GLY A 231 8.24 8.22 6.46
N THR A 232 8.89 8.51 7.59
CA THR A 232 8.99 9.87 8.15
C THR A 232 10.20 10.64 7.64
N LEU A 233 11.21 9.93 7.12
CA LEU A 233 12.41 10.49 6.53
C LEU A 233 12.17 10.82 5.05
N LYS A 234 12.28 12.09 4.69
CA LYS A 234 12.19 12.53 3.30
C LYS A 234 13.50 12.28 2.55
N PRO A 235 13.47 12.09 1.22
CA PRO A 235 14.66 12.01 0.38
C PRO A 235 15.60 13.21 0.60
N PHE A 236 16.90 12.92 0.64
CA PHE A 236 17.93 13.96 0.75
C PHE A 236 18.12 14.66 -0.60
N THR A 237 18.18 15.98 -0.58
CA THR A 237 18.39 16.74 -1.82
C THR A 237 19.84 16.63 -2.28
N ARG A 238 20.10 16.88 -3.56
CA ARG A 238 21.47 16.99 -4.10
C ARG A 238 22.33 17.99 -3.32
N GLY A 239 21.73 19.08 -2.82
CA GLY A 239 22.42 20.05 -1.97
C GLY A 239 22.85 19.48 -0.62
N ASN A 240 22.02 18.63 0.00
CA ASN A 240 22.37 17.95 1.25
C ASN A 240 23.52 16.97 1.05
N ILE A 241 23.46 16.17 -0.01
CA ILE A 241 24.49 15.19 -0.34
C ILE A 241 25.84 15.88 -0.58
N LYS A 242 25.87 16.97 -1.35
CA LYS A 242 27.08 17.79 -1.54
C LYS A 242 27.65 18.32 -0.22
N GLY A 243 26.78 18.75 0.70
CA GLY A 243 27.17 19.18 2.04
C GLY A 243 27.83 18.06 2.85
N PHE A 244 27.22 16.86 2.88
CA PHE A 244 27.78 15.71 3.60
C PHE A 244 29.13 15.28 3.04
N VAL A 245 29.32 15.35 1.73
CA VAL A 245 30.61 15.07 1.08
C VAL A 245 31.65 16.13 1.45
N ALA A 246 31.29 17.41 1.49
CA ALA A 246 32.19 18.46 1.94
C ALA A 246 32.63 18.27 3.41
N ASP A 247 31.69 17.91 4.29
CA ASP A 247 31.99 17.60 5.69
C ASP A 247 32.93 16.40 5.81
N ALA A 248 32.68 15.33 5.05
CA ALA A 248 33.52 14.13 5.01
C ALA A 248 34.95 14.43 4.50
N MET A 249 35.07 15.25 3.46
CA MET A 249 36.38 15.66 2.92
C MET A 249 37.13 16.60 3.86
N THR A 250 36.43 17.40 4.66
CA THR A 250 37.02 18.23 5.72
C THR A 250 37.57 17.35 6.84
N GLN A 251 36.81 16.36 7.31
CA GLN A 251 37.29 15.37 8.29
C GLN A 251 38.54 14.63 7.82
N LEU A 252 38.58 14.23 6.55
CA LEU A 252 39.76 13.56 5.96
C LEU A 252 41.00 14.47 5.93
N LYS A 253 40.80 15.78 5.82
CA LYS A 253 41.88 16.77 5.79
C LYS A 253 42.40 17.08 7.19
N ASP A 254 41.53 17.09 8.19
CA ASP A 254 41.87 17.37 9.59
C ASP A 254 42.52 16.18 10.31
N GLU A 255 42.51 14.99 9.70
CA GLU A 255 43.25 13.79 10.14
C GLU A 255 44.73 13.76 9.71
N LEU A 256 45.23 14.83 9.09
CA LEU A 256 46.64 15.08 8.77
C LEU A 256 47.33 15.89 9.87
#